data_AF-A0A9P6UU58-F1
#
_entry.id   AF-A0A9P6UU58-F1
#
_cell.length_a   1.000
_cell.length_b   1.000
_cell.length_c   1.000
_cell.angle_alpha   90.00
_cell.angle_beta   90.00
_cell.angle_gamma   90.00
#
_symmetry.space_group_name_H-M   'P 1'
#
loop_
_entity.id
_entity.type
_entity.pdbx_description
1 polymer ?
#
loop_
_entity_poly.entity_id
_entity_poly.type
_entity_poly.pdbx_seq_one_letter_code
_entity_poly.pdbx_strand_id
1 'polypeptide(L)'
;MEIRADYSRYIGEDIRNLLTVSRDLQPCHSIVLKMKKAMQHMCQMAFSDTTYNSRSRVFLNIYQNFVFCAMKFHAYLLELLLDPALCPTPPSSSSAASYSSSSSSSSHHHGIIDPQELPEIVMGIFRAAYGLLHNGRRSAVGIVAGVEFQVYERHVHWLGASAFLKTLPGPGGEECQTQRQGQKKSRMLEQRVYAPVRRYLKTEIVDRLELDEQKAYFRRMLLSTVNDPRNQILDNIRYR
;
A
#
# COMPACT_ATOMS: atom_id res chain seq x y z
N MET A 1 -24.75 -2.45 16.10
CA MET A 1 -24.71 -1.96 14.71
C MET A 1 -23.25 -1.69 14.37
N GLU A 2 -22.69 -2.33 13.34
CA GLU A 2 -21.27 -2.16 12.99
C GLU A 2 -21.09 -1.12 11.88
N ILE A 3 -20.05 -0.30 12.00
CA ILE A 3 -19.74 0.80 11.08
C ILE A 3 -18.72 0.32 10.04
N ARG A 4 -18.96 0.65 8.76
CA ARG A 4 -18.12 0.23 7.62
C ARG A 4 -17.84 1.41 6.70
N ALA A 5 -16.67 1.41 6.08
CA ALA A 5 -16.37 2.36 5.01
C ALA A 5 -17.22 2.02 3.78
N ASP A 6 -17.80 3.05 3.17
CA ASP A 6 -18.56 2.92 1.94
C ASP A 6 -17.63 3.08 0.72
N TYR A 7 -17.32 1.95 0.07
CA TYR A 7 -16.54 1.91 -1.16
C TYR A 7 -17.40 1.86 -2.43
N SER A 8 -18.74 1.84 -2.31
CA SER A 8 -19.64 1.70 -3.46
C SER A 8 -19.48 2.84 -4.48
N ARG A 9 -19.15 4.04 -4.00
CA ARG A 9 -18.83 5.22 -4.83
C ARG A 9 -17.63 5.05 -5.76
N TYR A 10 -16.82 4.01 -5.58
CA TYR A 10 -15.66 3.73 -6.43
C TYR A 10 -15.91 2.60 -7.43
N ILE A 11 -17.11 2.00 -7.43
CA ILE A 11 -17.45 0.95 -8.38
C ILE A 11 -17.48 1.54 -9.78
N GLY A 12 -16.73 0.93 -10.70
CA GLY A 12 -16.64 1.36 -12.09
C GLY A 12 -15.68 2.52 -12.35
N GLU A 13 -15.21 3.21 -11.30
CA GLU A 13 -14.20 4.25 -11.39
C GLU A 13 -12.78 3.67 -11.54
N ASP A 14 -11.93 4.37 -12.29
CA ASP A 14 -10.51 4.07 -12.35
C ASP A 14 -9.81 4.69 -11.14
N ILE A 15 -9.06 3.89 -10.38
CA ILE A 15 -8.32 4.35 -9.20
C ILE A 15 -7.37 5.52 -9.50
N ARG A 16 -6.87 5.64 -10.75
CA ARG A 16 -6.00 6.74 -11.19
C ARG A 16 -6.72 8.08 -11.18
N ASN A 17 -8.01 8.11 -11.48
CA ASN A 17 -8.82 9.34 -11.43
C ASN A 17 -8.95 9.88 -9.99
N LEU A 18 -8.68 9.05 -8.99
CA LEU A 18 -8.73 9.41 -7.57
C LEU A 18 -7.38 9.91 -7.05
N LEU A 19 -6.38 10.05 -7.94
CA LEU A 19 -5.02 10.45 -7.61
C LEU A 19 -4.66 11.75 -8.33
N THR A 20 -3.96 12.61 -7.60
CA THR A 20 -3.16 13.67 -8.20
C THR A 20 -1.71 13.23 -8.03
N VAL A 21 -0.93 13.12 -9.10
CA VAL A 21 0.49 12.74 -9.04
C VAL A 21 1.35 14.00 -8.95
N SER A 22 2.26 14.05 -7.98
CA SER A 22 3.17 15.20 -7.81
C SER A 22 4.44 14.82 -8.55
N ARG A 23 4.90 15.75 -9.38
CA ARG A 23 6.14 15.64 -10.17
C ARG A 23 7.24 16.51 -9.54
N ASP A 24 7.18 16.66 -8.22
CA ASP A 24 8.13 17.44 -7.45
C ASP A 24 9.49 16.75 -7.38
N LEU A 25 10.51 17.51 -6.99
CA LEU A 25 11.88 17.01 -6.84
C LEU A 25 12.03 15.93 -5.76
N GLN A 26 10.97 15.63 -4.99
CA GLN A 26 10.96 14.70 -3.85
C GLN A 26 9.78 13.70 -3.93
N PRO A 27 9.74 12.85 -4.97
CA PRO A 27 8.60 11.97 -5.24
C PRO A 27 8.33 10.97 -4.08
N CYS A 28 9.38 10.50 -3.40
CA CYS A 28 9.28 9.62 -2.23
C CYS A 28 8.55 10.28 -1.04
N HIS A 29 8.83 11.56 -0.80
CA HIS A 29 8.13 12.30 0.25
C HIS A 29 6.66 12.54 -0.13
N SER A 30 6.44 12.92 -1.40
CA SER A 30 5.10 13.16 -1.94
C SER A 30 4.21 11.93 -1.90
N ILE A 31 4.72 10.73 -2.22
CA ILE A 31 3.93 9.49 -2.15
C ILE A 31 3.55 9.17 -0.70
N VAL A 32 4.48 9.28 0.26
CA VAL A 32 4.17 9.05 1.69
C VAL A 32 3.11 10.01 2.19
N LEU A 33 3.24 11.32 1.88
CA LEU A 33 2.28 12.33 2.31
C LEU A 33 0.89 12.09 1.73
N LYS A 34 0.80 11.69 0.46
CA LYS A 34 -0.47 11.38 -0.22
C LYS A 34 -1.12 10.12 0.32
N MET A 35 -0.34 9.06 0.54
CA MET A 35 -0.85 7.84 1.15
C MET A 35 -1.28 8.09 2.59
N LYS A 36 -0.53 8.91 3.36
CA LYS A 36 -0.95 9.36 4.69
C LYS A 36 -2.27 10.11 4.65
N LYS A 37 -2.43 11.07 3.73
CA LYS A 37 -3.70 11.82 3.56
C LYS A 37 -4.85 10.91 3.15
N ALA A 38 -4.62 9.93 2.27
CA ALA A 38 -5.60 8.92 1.93
C ALA A 38 -6.02 8.09 3.16
N MET A 39 -5.04 7.69 3.99
CA MET A 39 -5.30 6.95 5.23
C MET A 39 -6.00 7.80 6.29
N GLN A 40 -5.78 9.12 6.37
CA GLN A 40 -6.48 10.00 7.33
C GLN A 40 -8.00 9.96 7.17
N HIS A 41 -8.49 10.03 5.93
CA HIS A 41 -9.92 9.95 5.67
C HIS A 41 -10.51 8.57 5.94
N MET A 42 -9.66 7.54 5.95
CA MET A 42 -10.07 6.15 6.09
C MET A 42 -9.91 5.61 7.51
N CYS A 43 -8.99 6.15 8.31
CA CYS A 43 -8.78 5.82 9.72
C CYS A 43 -9.62 6.72 10.66
N GLN A 44 -10.81 7.13 10.23
CA GLN A 44 -11.72 7.90 11.10
C GLN A 44 -12.05 7.10 12.36
N MET A 45 -12.15 7.80 13.50
CA MET A 45 -12.35 7.17 14.81
C MET A 45 -13.52 6.18 14.81
N ALA A 46 -14.60 6.50 14.10
CA ALA A 46 -15.80 5.67 13.97
C ALA A 46 -15.53 4.23 13.48
N PHE A 47 -14.50 3.99 12.66
CA PHE A 47 -14.17 2.65 12.17
C PHE A 47 -13.35 1.81 13.15
N SER A 48 -12.76 2.46 14.15
CA SER A 48 -11.90 1.85 15.17
C SER A 48 -12.50 1.86 16.58
N ASP A 49 -13.69 2.46 16.71
CA ASP A 49 -14.46 2.59 17.95
C ASP A 49 -15.05 1.23 18.35
N THR A 50 -14.61 0.74 19.50
CA THR A 50 -15.00 -0.56 20.05
C THR A 50 -16.39 -0.55 20.71
N THR A 51 -16.99 0.64 20.87
CA THR A 51 -18.37 0.81 21.32
C THR A 51 -19.36 0.31 20.27
N TYR A 52 -19.06 0.56 18.99
CA TYR A 52 -19.92 0.20 17.86
C TYR A 52 -19.43 -1.03 17.10
N ASN A 53 -18.13 -1.33 17.16
CA ASN A 53 -17.52 -2.36 16.32
C ASN A 53 -16.91 -3.50 17.13
N SER A 54 -17.16 -4.72 16.67
CA SER A 54 -16.43 -5.88 17.17
C SER A 54 -14.94 -5.80 16.82
N ARG A 55 -14.12 -6.59 17.53
CA ARG A 55 -12.68 -6.71 17.25
C ARG A 55 -12.38 -7.11 15.80
N SER A 56 -13.11 -8.10 15.29
CA SER A 56 -12.96 -8.56 13.90
C SER A 56 -13.32 -7.46 12.90
N ARG A 57 -14.35 -6.66 13.18
CA ARG A 57 -14.74 -5.54 12.31
C ARG A 57 -13.71 -4.43 12.27
N VAL A 58 -13.14 -4.02 13.41
CA VAL A 58 -12.09 -2.99 13.44
C VAL A 58 -10.88 -3.42 12.61
N PHE A 59 -10.42 -4.65 12.75
CA PHE A 59 -9.31 -5.15 11.93
C PHE A 59 -9.66 -5.27 10.46
N LEU A 60 -10.90 -5.64 10.12
CA LEU A 60 -11.35 -5.66 8.73
C LEU A 60 -11.37 -4.26 8.12
N ASN A 61 -11.87 -3.26 8.84
CA ASN A 61 -11.86 -1.86 8.40
C ASN A 61 -10.42 -1.40 8.14
N ILE A 62 -9.49 -1.70 9.05
CA ILE A 62 -8.06 -1.41 8.88
C ILE A 62 -7.50 -2.09 7.62
N TYR A 63 -7.80 -3.38 7.42
CA TYR A 63 -7.35 -4.13 6.26
C TYR A 63 -7.90 -3.58 4.94
N GLN A 64 -9.20 -3.32 4.85
CA GLN A 64 -9.85 -2.78 3.65
C GLN A 64 -9.30 -1.40 3.28
N ASN A 65 -9.05 -0.55 4.28
CA ASN A 65 -8.37 0.72 4.09
C ASN A 65 -6.96 0.54 3.52
N PHE A 66 -6.21 -0.44 4.00
CA PHE A 66 -4.90 -0.74 3.44
C PHE A 66 -4.96 -1.32 2.03
N VAL A 67 -5.96 -2.12 1.68
CA VAL A 67 -6.16 -2.59 0.29
C VAL A 67 -6.36 -1.40 -0.62
N PHE A 68 -7.27 -0.50 -0.29
CA PHE A 68 -7.52 0.71 -1.07
C PHE A 68 -6.28 1.63 -1.14
N CYS A 69 -5.53 1.74 -0.05
CA CYS A 69 -4.24 2.44 -0.02
C CYS A 69 -3.20 1.80 -0.93
N ALA A 70 -3.10 0.46 -0.93
CA ALA A 70 -2.19 -0.28 -1.80
C ALA A 70 -2.54 -0.11 -3.28
N MET A 71 -3.82 -0.06 -3.63
CA MET A 71 -4.28 0.20 -5.00
C MET A 71 -3.84 1.61 -5.45
N LYS A 72 -4.06 2.60 -4.59
CA LYS A 72 -3.60 3.98 -4.82
C LYS A 72 -2.08 4.08 -4.94
N PHE A 73 -1.36 3.39 -4.07
CA PHE A 73 0.09 3.35 -4.08
C PHE A 73 0.64 2.78 -5.37
N HIS A 74 0.11 1.64 -5.83
CA HIS A 74 0.55 1.04 -7.07
C HIS A 74 0.21 1.92 -8.28
N ALA A 75 -1.01 2.46 -8.37
CA ALA A 75 -1.37 3.36 -9.46
C ALA A 75 -0.48 4.61 -9.49
N TYR A 76 -0.13 5.17 -8.32
CA TYR A 76 0.83 6.27 -8.22
C TYR A 76 2.22 5.89 -8.75
N LEU A 77 2.71 4.70 -8.41
CA LEU A 77 4.01 4.21 -8.90
C LEU A 77 4.01 3.97 -10.41
N LEU A 78 2.93 3.41 -10.97
CA LEU A 78 2.81 3.24 -12.41
C LEU A 78 2.91 4.59 -13.13
N GLU A 79 2.15 5.58 -12.68
CA GLU A 79 2.19 6.93 -13.28
C GLU A 79 3.58 7.57 -13.19
N LEU A 80 4.31 7.34 -12.10
CA LEU A 80 5.65 7.90 -11.93
C LEU A 80 6.70 7.17 -12.76
N LEU A 81 6.61 5.84 -12.86
CA LEU A 81 7.63 4.99 -13.49
C LEU A 81 7.41 4.75 -14.98
N LEU A 82 6.17 4.86 -15.46
CA LEU A 82 5.84 4.75 -16.89
C LEU A 82 5.99 6.07 -17.64
N ASP A 83 6.25 7.18 -16.93
CA ASP A 83 6.47 8.48 -17.58
C ASP A 83 7.84 8.53 -18.29
N PRO A 84 7.86 8.66 -19.63
CA PRO A 84 9.11 8.76 -20.40
C PRO A 84 9.95 9.98 -20.04
N ALA A 85 9.37 11.04 -19.49
CA ALA A 85 10.09 12.25 -19.09
C ALA A 85 10.92 12.06 -17.81
N LEU A 86 10.61 11.03 -17.00
CA LEU A 86 11.32 10.70 -15.77
C LEU A 86 12.26 9.50 -15.91
N CYS A 87 12.15 8.71 -16.99
CA CYS A 87 13.09 7.64 -17.32
C CYS A 87 14.14 8.17 -18.33
N PRO A 88 15.38 8.49 -17.90
CA PRO A 88 16.45 8.78 -18.85
C PRO A 88 16.68 7.52 -19.69
N THR A 89 16.57 7.66 -21.01
CA THR A 89 16.97 6.61 -21.94
C THR A 89 18.41 6.21 -21.62
N PRO A 90 18.73 4.91 -21.49
CA PRO A 90 20.12 4.51 -21.36
C PRO A 90 20.91 5.10 -22.52
N PRO A 91 22.10 5.68 -22.30
CA PRO A 91 22.89 6.25 -23.37
C PRO A 91 23.12 5.16 -24.40
N SER A 92 22.57 5.37 -25.59
CA SER A 92 22.79 4.54 -26.76
C SER A 92 24.30 4.43 -26.96
N SER A 93 24.80 3.21 -26.82
CA SER A 93 26.20 2.83 -26.90
C SER A 93 26.76 3.15 -28.28
N SER A 94 27.23 4.37 -28.48
CA SER A 94 28.09 4.75 -29.61
C SER A 94 28.62 6.16 -29.42
N SER A 95 29.61 6.33 -28.54
CA SER A 95 30.75 7.24 -28.74
C SER A 95 31.72 7.11 -27.57
N ALA A 96 32.87 6.50 -27.84
CA ALA A 96 34.03 6.58 -26.96
C ALA A 96 34.58 8.01 -27.01
N ALA A 97 34.47 8.74 -25.91
CA ALA A 97 35.26 9.95 -25.67
C ALA A 97 35.70 9.93 -24.21
N SER A 98 36.98 9.64 -24.04
CA SER A 98 37.74 9.66 -22.80
C SER A 98 37.94 11.09 -22.29
N TYR A 99 37.46 11.41 -21.09
CA TYR A 99 38.02 12.48 -20.26
C TYR A 99 37.94 12.12 -18.78
N SER A 100 39.12 12.09 -18.16
CA SER A 100 39.36 11.99 -16.72
C SER A 100 39.24 13.36 -16.06
N SER A 101 38.46 13.47 -14.97
CA SER A 101 38.87 14.20 -13.76
C SER A 101 37.79 14.18 -12.68
N SER A 102 38.25 13.84 -11.49
CA SER A 102 37.68 14.02 -10.16
C SER A 102 36.80 15.26 -9.96
N SER A 103 35.59 15.06 -9.49
CA SER A 103 34.90 15.99 -8.58
C SER A 103 33.88 15.22 -7.74
N SER A 104 34.09 15.23 -6.43
CA SER A 104 33.11 14.86 -5.40
C SER A 104 31.95 15.83 -5.48
N SER A 105 30.95 15.47 -6.28
CA SER A 105 29.66 16.13 -6.36
C SER A 105 28.61 15.11 -5.99
N SER A 106 27.90 15.39 -4.89
CA SER A 106 26.72 14.67 -4.44
C SER A 106 25.69 14.67 -5.56
N SER A 107 25.66 13.58 -6.32
CA SER A 107 24.70 13.32 -7.39
C SER A 107 23.31 13.15 -6.80
N HIS A 108 22.60 14.27 -6.64
CA HIS A 108 21.16 14.28 -6.45
C HIS A 108 20.50 13.67 -7.70
N HIS A 109 20.27 12.36 -7.67
CA HIS A 109 19.49 11.65 -8.66
C HIS A 109 18.13 12.33 -8.83
N HIS A 110 17.90 12.88 -10.02
CA HIS A 110 16.65 13.50 -10.43
C HIS A 110 15.51 12.47 -10.40
N GLY A 111 14.50 12.68 -9.55
CA GLY A 111 13.11 12.28 -9.76
C GLY A 111 12.73 10.80 -9.83
N ILE A 112 13.67 9.86 -9.79
CA ILE A 112 13.39 8.43 -9.88
C ILE A 112 13.44 7.81 -8.49
N ILE A 113 12.34 7.21 -8.05
CA ILE A 113 12.30 6.43 -6.81
C ILE A 113 13.17 5.19 -7.01
N ASP A 114 14.21 5.03 -6.18
CA ASP A 114 14.97 3.79 -6.13
C ASP A 114 14.05 2.68 -5.57
N PRO A 115 13.85 1.56 -6.29
CA PRO A 115 13.08 0.43 -5.78
C PRO A 115 13.52 -0.08 -4.39
N GLN A 116 14.77 0.15 -3.99
CA GLN A 116 15.28 -0.20 -2.66
C GLN A 116 14.71 0.67 -1.54
N GLU A 117 14.17 1.86 -1.84
CA GLU A 117 13.53 2.75 -0.86
C GLU A 117 12.05 2.41 -0.63
N LEU A 118 11.43 1.64 -1.53
CA LEU A 118 10.01 1.28 -1.44
C LEU A 118 9.62 0.56 -0.13
N PRO A 119 10.42 -0.37 0.42
CA PRO A 119 10.16 -0.94 1.73
C PRO A 119 10.00 0.12 2.83
N GLU A 120 10.90 1.10 2.90
CA GLU A 120 10.85 2.17 3.90
C GLU A 120 9.66 3.11 3.68
N ILE A 121 9.33 3.41 2.43
CA ILE A 121 8.12 4.17 2.08
C ILE A 121 6.86 3.46 2.60
N VAL A 122 6.74 2.16 2.32
CA VAL A 122 5.59 1.36 2.77
C VAL A 122 5.53 1.26 4.30
N MET A 123 6.67 1.11 4.96
CA MET A 123 6.73 1.17 6.42
C MET A 123 6.35 2.53 6.98
N GLY A 124 6.73 3.62 6.32
CA GLY A 124 6.30 4.97 6.64
C GLY A 124 4.77 5.11 6.59
N ILE A 125 4.12 4.51 5.60
CA ILE A 125 2.65 4.45 5.49
C ILE A 125 2.05 3.69 6.68
N PHE A 126 2.61 2.54 7.05
CA PHE A 126 2.11 1.73 8.15
C PHE A 126 2.26 2.44 9.51
N ARG A 127 3.42 3.04 9.78
CA ARG A 127 3.68 3.86 10.98
C ARG A 127 2.72 5.05 11.06
N ALA A 128 2.50 5.75 9.94
CA ALA A 128 1.57 6.86 9.87
C ALA A 128 0.12 6.41 10.15
N ALA A 129 -0.31 5.28 9.57
CA ALA A 129 -1.64 4.72 9.80
C ALA A 129 -1.84 4.31 11.27
N TYR A 130 -0.84 3.68 11.89
CA TYR A 130 -0.88 3.35 13.32
C TYR A 130 -0.98 4.61 14.18
N GLY A 131 -0.16 5.64 13.90
CA GLY A 131 -0.21 6.92 14.60
C GLY A 131 -1.59 7.59 14.54
N LEU A 132 -2.27 7.52 13.38
CA LEU A 132 -3.63 8.04 13.23
C LEU A 132 -4.65 7.25 14.07
N LEU A 133 -4.59 5.93 14.05
CA LEU A 133 -5.47 5.06 14.85
C LEU A 133 -5.24 5.25 16.37
N HIS A 134 -3.99 5.44 16.78
CA HIS A 134 -3.61 5.61 18.18
C HIS A 134 -3.98 7.00 18.71
N ASN A 135 -3.77 8.05 17.91
CA ASN A 135 -4.12 9.42 18.31
C ASN A 135 -5.62 9.64 18.39
N GLY A 136 -6.42 8.98 17.53
CA GLY A 136 -7.88 9.03 17.63
C GLY A 136 -8.40 8.45 18.95
N ARG A 137 -7.78 7.39 19.47
CA ARG A 137 -8.24 6.75 20.72
C ARG A 137 -7.97 7.55 22.00
N ARG A 138 -6.96 8.43 22.01
CA ARG A 138 -6.71 9.29 23.19
C ARG A 138 -7.84 10.30 23.45
N SER A 139 -8.72 10.54 22.48
CA SER A 139 -9.86 11.45 22.64
C SER A 139 -11.18 10.78 23.05
N ALA A 140 -11.24 9.44 23.14
CA ALA A 140 -12.49 8.72 23.42
C ALA A 140 -12.27 7.59 24.43
N VAL A 141 -12.02 7.95 25.69
CA VAL A 141 -12.20 7.03 26.82
C VAL A 141 -13.71 6.95 27.10
N GLY A 142 -14.39 6.06 26.39
CA GLY A 142 -15.78 5.68 26.63
C GLY A 142 -15.84 4.25 27.12
N ILE A 143 -15.55 4.05 28.41
CA ILE A 143 -15.66 2.75 29.10
C ILE A 143 -17.14 2.44 29.28
N VAL A 144 -17.78 1.73 28.35
CA VAL A 144 -19.18 1.28 28.54
C VAL A 144 -19.39 -0.22 28.25
N ALA A 145 -18.43 -0.95 27.66
CA ALA A 145 -18.72 -2.32 27.18
C ALA A 145 -17.76 -3.44 27.61
N GLY A 146 -16.96 -3.27 28.67
CA GLY A 146 -16.24 -4.38 29.35
C GLY A 146 -15.26 -5.22 28.52
N VAL A 147 -15.10 -4.95 27.21
CA VAL A 147 -14.16 -5.64 26.32
C VAL A 147 -13.20 -4.61 25.77
N GLU A 148 -12.18 -4.27 26.55
CA GLU A 148 -11.05 -3.52 26.03
C GLU A 148 -10.23 -4.43 25.12
N PHE A 149 -10.20 -4.12 23.82
CA PHE A 149 -9.16 -4.66 22.95
C PHE A 149 -8.35 -3.53 22.33
N GLN A 150 -7.04 -3.70 22.40
CA GLN A 150 -6.08 -2.74 21.87
C GLN A 150 -5.62 -3.16 20.48
N VAL A 151 -5.59 -2.19 19.57
CA VAL A 151 -4.93 -2.35 18.27
C VAL A 151 -3.46 -1.97 18.47
N TYR A 152 -2.57 -2.96 18.46
CA TYR A 152 -1.13 -2.73 18.52
C TYR A 152 -0.56 -2.43 17.13
N GLU A 153 0.59 -1.75 17.10
CA GLU A 153 1.34 -1.43 15.89
C GLU A 153 1.59 -2.67 15.02
N ARG A 154 2.01 -3.78 15.63
CA ARG A 154 2.21 -5.07 14.95
C ARG A 154 0.97 -5.56 14.19
N HIS A 155 -0.24 -5.34 14.71
CA HIS A 155 -1.48 -5.73 14.03
C HIS A 155 -1.67 -4.88 12.77
N VAL A 156 -1.46 -3.57 12.88
CA VAL A 156 -1.57 -2.63 11.76
C VAL A 156 -0.55 -2.96 10.68
N HIS A 157 0.69 -3.23 11.06
CA HIS A 157 1.76 -3.61 10.13
C HIS A 157 1.44 -4.92 9.41
N TRP A 158 0.97 -5.93 10.14
CA TRP A 158 0.62 -7.22 9.53
C TRP A 158 -0.57 -7.11 8.56
N LEU A 159 -1.62 -6.37 8.94
CA LEU A 159 -2.78 -6.13 8.08
C LEU A 159 -2.39 -5.32 6.84
N GLY A 160 -1.56 -4.29 7.02
CA GLY A 160 -1.01 -3.49 5.93
C GLY A 160 -0.17 -4.32 4.97
N ALA A 161 0.78 -5.10 5.49
CA ALA A 161 1.62 -5.99 4.68
C ALA A 161 0.79 -7.01 3.90
N SER A 162 -0.20 -7.62 4.55
CA SER A 162 -1.10 -8.58 3.91
C SER A 162 -1.94 -7.94 2.79
N ALA A 163 -2.44 -6.72 3.01
CA ALA A 163 -3.19 -5.98 2.00
C ALA A 163 -2.32 -5.57 0.81
N PHE A 164 -1.11 -5.09 1.06
CA PHE A 164 -0.14 -4.75 0.00
C PHE A 164 0.28 -5.99 -0.78
N LEU A 165 0.54 -7.12 -0.13
CA LEU A 165 0.89 -8.37 -0.81
C LEU A 165 -0.27 -8.92 -1.67
N LYS A 166 -1.52 -8.75 -1.24
CA LYS A 166 -2.73 -9.08 -2.03
C LYS A 166 -2.84 -8.19 -3.26
N THR A 167 -2.54 -6.89 -3.11
CA THR A 167 -2.86 -5.87 -4.13
C THR A 167 -1.74 -5.67 -5.13
N LEU A 168 -0.47 -5.68 -4.68
CA LEU A 168 0.66 -5.54 -5.58
C LEU A 168 0.79 -6.78 -6.46
N PRO A 169 1.15 -6.63 -7.75
CA PRO A 169 1.37 -7.79 -8.61
C PRO A 169 2.52 -8.65 -8.08
N GLY A 170 2.41 -9.96 -8.29
CA GLY A 170 3.38 -10.95 -7.84
C GLY A 170 3.93 -11.76 -9.00
N PRO A 171 5.04 -12.50 -8.80
CA PRO A 171 5.75 -13.23 -9.86
C PRO A 171 4.94 -14.37 -10.53
N GLY A 172 3.69 -14.61 -10.12
CA GLY A 172 2.80 -15.63 -10.68
C GLY A 172 1.33 -15.24 -10.65
N GLY A 173 0.99 -13.94 -10.66
CA GLY A 173 -0.41 -13.52 -10.76
C GLY A 173 -1.00 -13.96 -12.11
N GLU A 174 -2.12 -14.68 -12.07
CA GLU A 174 -2.93 -14.99 -13.25
C GLU A 174 -3.51 -13.69 -13.84
N GLU A 175 -2.74 -13.03 -14.70
CA GLU A 175 -3.27 -11.95 -15.51
C GLU A 175 -4.19 -12.54 -16.58
N CYS A 176 -5.46 -12.12 -16.52
CA CYS A 176 -6.47 -12.42 -17.53
C CYS A 176 -5.92 -12.09 -18.93
N GLN A 177 -6.02 -13.08 -19.82
CA GLN A 177 -5.36 -13.13 -21.12
C GLN A 177 -5.94 -12.10 -22.10
N THR A 178 -5.51 -10.83 -22.04
CA THR A 178 -5.81 -9.89 -23.12
C THR A 178 -4.74 -8.81 -23.22
N GLN A 179 -3.61 -9.10 -23.91
CA GLN A 179 -2.80 -8.17 -24.74
C GLN A 179 -1.31 -8.62 -24.82
N ARG A 180 -0.88 -9.11 -26.00
CA ARG A 180 0.42 -9.78 -26.21
C ARG A 180 1.66 -8.88 -26.40
N GLN A 181 1.54 -7.55 -26.39
CA GLN A 181 2.70 -6.65 -26.57
C GLN A 181 2.99 -5.72 -25.38
N GLY A 182 2.01 -5.42 -24.52
CA GLY A 182 2.21 -4.69 -23.25
C GLY A 182 2.82 -5.53 -22.12
N GLN A 183 2.70 -6.86 -22.22
CA GLN A 183 3.09 -7.82 -21.17
C GLN A 183 4.59 -7.84 -20.81
N LYS A 184 5.49 -7.47 -21.73
CA LYS A 184 6.93 -7.46 -21.42
C LYS A 184 7.35 -6.29 -20.51
N LYS A 185 6.75 -5.11 -20.71
CA LYS A 185 7.03 -3.93 -19.87
C LYS A 185 6.45 -4.10 -18.47
N SER A 186 5.23 -4.65 -18.37
CA SER A 186 4.58 -4.96 -17.08
C SER A 186 5.43 -5.92 -16.24
N ARG A 187 5.82 -7.08 -16.81
CA ARG A 187 6.67 -8.07 -16.11
C ARG A 187 8.02 -7.51 -15.63
N MET A 188 8.63 -6.61 -16.40
CA MET A 188 9.88 -5.95 -15.99
C MET A 188 9.67 -5.00 -14.82
N LEU A 189 8.59 -4.20 -14.83
CA LEU A 189 8.23 -3.34 -13.73
C LEU A 189 7.94 -4.17 -12.48
N GLU A 190 7.21 -5.27 -12.63
CA GLU A 190 6.87 -6.17 -11.53
C GLU A 190 8.09 -6.76 -10.82
N GLN A 191 9.03 -7.29 -11.59
CA GLN A 191 10.21 -7.93 -11.03
C GLN A 191 11.22 -6.93 -10.45
N ARG A 192 11.37 -5.74 -11.05
CA ARG A 192 12.37 -4.78 -10.57
C ARG A 192 11.85 -3.88 -9.46
N VAL A 193 10.58 -3.47 -9.54
CA VAL A 193 10.00 -2.48 -8.63
C VAL A 193 9.35 -3.15 -7.43
N TYR A 194 8.51 -4.16 -7.65
CA TYR A 194 7.75 -4.76 -6.55
C TYR A 194 8.48 -5.89 -5.83
N ALA A 195 9.48 -6.54 -6.44
CA ALA A 195 10.15 -7.66 -5.78
C ALA A 195 10.83 -7.29 -4.45
N PRO A 196 11.57 -6.15 -4.31
CA PRO A 196 12.18 -5.77 -3.04
C PRO A 196 11.13 -5.56 -1.93
N VAL A 197 10.08 -4.79 -2.22
CA VAL A 197 9.01 -4.53 -1.24
C VAL A 197 8.22 -5.79 -0.90
N ARG A 198 7.87 -6.64 -1.87
CA ARG A 198 7.17 -7.90 -1.58
C ARG A 198 8.01 -8.85 -0.73
N ARG A 199 9.31 -8.97 -1.03
CA ARG A 199 10.23 -9.77 -0.24
C ARG A 199 10.27 -9.26 1.20
N TYR A 200 10.50 -7.96 1.38
CA TYR A 200 10.51 -7.32 2.69
C TYR A 200 9.21 -7.54 3.47
N LEU A 201 8.05 -7.24 2.87
CA LEU A 201 6.75 -7.41 3.52
C LEU A 201 6.51 -8.86 3.97
N LYS A 202 6.93 -9.84 3.16
CA LYS A 202 6.78 -11.25 3.49
C LYS A 202 7.73 -11.65 4.62
N THR A 203 9.03 -11.43 4.46
CA THR A 203 10.05 -11.96 5.39
C THR A 203 10.13 -11.17 6.69
N GLU A 204 10.00 -9.85 6.63
CA GLU A 204 10.24 -8.97 7.79
C GLU A 204 8.97 -8.70 8.61
N ILE A 205 7.78 -8.82 8.02
CA ILE A 205 6.52 -8.47 8.69
C ILE A 205 5.61 -9.69 8.84
N VAL A 206 5.26 -10.35 7.74
CA VAL A 206 4.27 -11.43 7.77
C VAL A 206 4.83 -12.68 8.46
N ASP A 207 6.05 -13.09 8.09
CA ASP A 207 6.66 -14.31 8.61
C ASP A 207 7.13 -14.14 10.06
N ARG A 208 7.58 -12.92 10.44
CA ARG A 208 8.04 -12.58 11.80
C ARG A 208 6.94 -12.35 12.84
N LEU A 209 5.65 -12.45 12.50
CA LEU A 209 4.61 -12.36 13.54
C LEU A 209 4.72 -13.59 14.47
N GLU A 210 5.27 -13.39 15.67
CA GLU A 210 5.77 -14.45 16.57
C GLU A 210 4.69 -15.40 17.10
N LEU A 211 3.42 -14.99 17.10
CA LEU A 211 2.32 -15.78 17.65
C LEU A 211 1.50 -16.42 16.53
N ASP A 212 1.70 -17.71 16.31
CA ASP A 212 0.98 -18.52 15.31
C ASP A 212 -0.54 -18.46 15.52
N GLU A 213 -1.01 -18.32 16.76
CA GLU A 213 -2.42 -18.12 17.07
C GLU A 213 -2.97 -16.79 16.53
N GLN A 214 -2.18 -15.71 16.58
CA GLN A 214 -2.59 -14.42 16.00
C GLN A 214 -2.60 -14.49 14.48
N LYS A 215 -1.60 -15.14 13.87
CA LYS A 215 -1.58 -15.42 12.42
C LYS A 215 -2.83 -16.21 12.02
N ALA A 216 -3.16 -17.27 12.76
CA ALA A 216 -4.34 -18.10 12.50
C ALA A 216 -5.64 -17.30 12.66
N TYR A 217 -5.76 -16.48 13.70
CA TYR A 217 -6.91 -15.60 13.90
C TYR A 217 -7.10 -14.66 12.71
N PHE A 218 -6.06 -13.93 12.30
CA PHE A 218 -6.17 -13.00 11.18
C PHE A 218 -6.44 -13.70 9.86
N ARG A 219 -5.83 -14.87 9.61
CA ARG A 219 -6.13 -15.68 8.42
C ARG A 219 -7.59 -16.12 8.40
N ARG A 220 -8.11 -16.66 9.51
CA ARG A 220 -9.54 -17.06 9.61
C ARG A 220 -10.47 -15.86 9.42
N MET A 221 -10.13 -14.73 10.04
CA MET A 221 -10.87 -13.48 9.89
C MET A 221 -10.91 -13.06 8.42
N LEU A 222 -9.77 -12.97 7.74
CA LEU A 222 -9.70 -12.59 6.33
C LEU A 222 -10.40 -13.59 5.41
N LEU A 223 -10.27 -14.90 5.65
CA LEU A 223 -10.97 -15.92 4.88
C LEU A 223 -12.49 -15.84 5.05
N SER A 224 -12.96 -15.62 6.27
CA SER A 224 -14.39 -15.46 6.54
C SER A 224 -14.97 -14.21 5.87
N THR A 225 -14.16 -13.16 5.72
CA THR A 225 -14.60 -11.89 5.16
C THR A 225 -14.51 -11.85 3.63
N VAL A 226 -13.56 -12.56 3.02
CA VAL A 226 -13.51 -12.75 1.54
C VAL A 226 -14.81 -13.39 1.02
N ASN A 227 -15.43 -14.24 1.83
CA ASN A 227 -16.69 -14.90 1.47
C ASN A 227 -17.94 -14.03 1.70
N ASP A 228 -17.84 -12.85 2.33
CA ASP A 228 -18.98 -11.91 2.41
C ASP A 228 -19.02 -11.06 1.13
N PRO A 229 -20.08 -11.16 0.30
CA PRO A 229 -20.16 -10.44 -0.97
C PRO A 229 -20.08 -8.92 -0.80
N ARG A 230 -20.43 -8.39 0.39
CA ARG A 230 -20.28 -6.95 0.69
C ARG A 230 -18.83 -6.50 0.81
N ASN A 231 -17.89 -7.42 0.99
CA ASN A 231 -16.46 -7.11 1.04
C ASN A 231 -15.77 -7.26 -0.33
N GLN A 232 -16.46 -7.80 -1.34
CA GLN A 232 -15.96 -7.94 -2.71
C GLN A 232 -16.04 -6.62 -3.51
N ILE A 233 -16.58 -5.55 -2.91
CA ILE A 233 -16.67 -4.23 -3.55
C ILE A 233 -15.28 -3.74 -4.00
N LEU A 234 -14.24 -4.00 -3.21
CA LEU A 234 -12.87 -3.60 -3.56
C LEU A 234 -12.32 -4.37 -4.76
N ASP A 235 -12.75 -5.61 -4.99
CA ASP A 235 -12.32 -6.41 -6.14
C ASP A 235 -12.99 -5.92 -7.45
N ASN A 236 -14.08 -5.15 -7.35
CA ASN A 236 -14.79 -4.55 -8.50
C ASN A 236 -14.29 -3.14 -8.88
N ILE A 237 -13.36 -2.58 -8.12
CA ILE A 237 -12.73 -1.29 -8.47
C ILE A 237 -11.75 -1.56 -9.61
N ARG A 238 -11.92 -0.87 -10.73
CA ARG A 238 -11.18 -1.19 -11.96
C ARG A 238 -9.72 -0.78 -11.85
N TYR A 239 -8.89 -1.65 -12.40
CA TYR A 239 -7.49 -1.45 -12.71
C TYR A 239 -7.33 -1.48 -14.22
N ARG A 240 -6.80 -0.42 -14.83
CA ARG A 240 -6.48 -0.40 -16.26
C ARG A 240 -5.08 0.11 -16.47
#